data_AF-A0A2P7S6I3-F1
#
_entry.id   AF-A0A2P7S6I3-F1
#
_cell.length_a   1.000
_cell.length_b   1.000
_cell.length_c   1.000
_cell.angle_alpha   90.00
_cell.angle_beta   90.00
_cell.angle_gamma   90.00
#
_symmetry.space_group_name_H-M   'P 1'
#
loop_
_entity.id
_entity.type
_entity.pdbx_description
1 polymer ?
#
loop_
_entity_poly.entity_id
_entity_poly.type
_entity_poly.pdbx_seq_one_letter_code
_entity_poly.pdbx_strand_id
1 'polypeptide(L)'
;MGAFFRPAPNTPPAQYLRAIANLVDNPRIGQPMTDDGLRRYVIPRIPFSIVYRVTEDHIEIVHIWDQRSDPAKLGLQEEAAAYT
;
A
#
# COMPACT_ATOMS: atom_id res chain seq x y z
N MET A 1 26.53 -15.00 5.63
CA MET A 1 26.17 -13.99 6.64
C MET A 1 25.46 -12.85 5.91
N GLY A 2 24.13 -12.82 5.90
CA GLY A 2 23.36 -11.75 5.24
C GLY A 2 23.31 -10.52 6.14
N ALA A 3 23.64 -9.34 5.61
CA ALA A 3 23.52 -8.09 6.35
C ALA A 3 22.03 -7.83 6.66
N PHE A 4 21.68 -7.73 7.95
CA PHE A 4 20.36 -7.29 8.37
C PHE A 4 20.22 -5.80 8.06
N PHE A 5 19.37 -5.45 7.10
CA PHE A 5 19.04 -4.05 6.81
C PHE A 5 18.20 -3.49 7.95
N ARG A 6 18.82 -2.69 8.83
CA ARG A 6 18.12 -1.94 9.88
C ARG A 6 18.05 -0.47 9.46
N PRO A 7 16.93 0.01 8.93
CA PRO A 7 16.81 1.40 8.54
C PRO A 7 16.85 2.31 9.78
N ALA A 8 17.41 3.50 9.62
CA ALA A 8 17.37 4.51 10.65
C ALA A 8 15.92 4.89 11.00
N PRO A 9 15.62 5.20 12.27
CA PRO A 9 14.28 5.63 12.67
C PRO A 9 13.86 6.88 11.88
N ASN A 10 12.58 6.95 11.50
CA ASN A 10 11.98 8.03 10.72
C ASN A 10 12.39 8.13 9.24
N THR A 11 13.06 7.12 8.68
CA THR A 11 13.27 7.02 7.23
C THR A 11 12.06 6.39 6.53
N PRO A 12 11.85 6.63 5.22
CA PRO A 12 10.77 5.98 4.47
C PRO A 12 10.77 4.45 4.56
N PRO A 13 11.91 3.73 4.47
CA PRO A 13 11.94 2.28 4.68
C PRO A 13 11.51 1.88 6.10
N ALA A 14 11.89 2.65 7.13
CA ALA A 14 11.44 2.37 8.49
C ALA A 14 9.93 2.56 8.66
N GLN A 15 9.32 3.56 8.00
CA GLN A 15 7.86 3.73 8.03
C GLN A 15 7.14 2.63 7.27
N TYR A 16 7.70 2.18 6.14
CA TYR A 16 7.17 1.05 5.40
C TYR A 16 7.16 -0.22 6.25
N LEU A 17 8.28 -0.58 6.88
CA LEU A 17 8.35 -1.77 7.76
C LEU A 17 7.37 -1.68 8.94
N ARG A 18 7.19 -0.49 9.52
CA ARG A 18 6.19 -0.26 10.57
C ARG A 18 4.76 -0.43 10.05
N ALA A 19 4.48 0.03 8.83
CA ALA A 19 3.18 -0.16 8.21
C ALA A 19 2.87 -1.64 7.95
N ILE A 20 3.86 -2.41 7.49
CA ILE A 20 3.73 -3.87 7.33
C ILE A 20 3.46 -4.55 8.68
N ALA A 21 4.22 -4.19 9.73
CA ALA A 21 3.96 -4.72 11.08
C ALA A 21 2.54 -4.40 11.56
N ASN A 22 2.08 -3.16 11.37
CA ASN A 22 0.72 -2.77 11.72
C ASN A 22 -0.36 -3.55 10.95
N LEU A 23 -0.11 -3.87 9.68
CA LEU A 23 -1.02 -4.69 8.88
C LEU A 23 -1.07 -6.13 9.38
N VAL A 24 0.07 -6.72 9.77
CA VAL A 24 0.10 -8.06 10.38
C VAL A 24 -0.68 -8.07 11.69
N ASP A 25 -0.46 -7.08 12.55
CA ASP A 25 -1.13 -6.99 13.85
C ASP A 25 -2.63 -6.67 13.72
N ASN A 26 -3.00 -5.86 12.71
CA ASN A 26 -4.37 -5.39 12.49
C ASN A 26 -4.74 -5.43 11.00
N PRO A 27 -5.07 -6.62 10.45
CA PRO A 27 -5.32 -6.79 9.01
C PRO A 27 -6.46 -5.94 8.45
N ARG A 28 -7.36 -5.41 9.29
CA ARG A 28 -8.52 -4.60 8.86
C ARG A 28 -8.36 -3.10 9.14
N ILE A 29 -7.14 -2.64 9.49
CA ILE A 29 -6.87 -1.22 9.82
C ILE A 29 -7.04 -0.26 8.64
N GLY A 30 -7.00 -0.77 7.41
CA GLY A 30 -7.20 0.01 6.19
C GLY A 30 -8.68 0.31 5.95
N GLN A 31 -8.94 1.47 5.33
CA GLN A 31 -10.27 1.89 4.91
C GLN A 31 -10.76 0.99 3.78
N PRO A 32 -11.99 0.43 3.84
CA PRO A 32 -12.58 -0.29 2.72
C PRO A 32 -12.65 0.59 1.48
N MET A 33 -12.34 0.02 0.32
CA MET A 33 -12.58 0.64 -0.99
C MET A 33 -13.90 0.12 -1.56
N THR A 34 -14.45 0.81 -2.56
CA THR A 34 -15.69 0.40 -3.24
C THR A 34 -15.55 -0.93 -3.99
N ASP A 35 -14.33 -1.32 -4.33
CA ASP A 35 -14.03 -2.53 -5.10
C ASP A 35 -13.71 -3.74 -4.19
N ASP A 36 -14.35 -4.87 -4.50
CA ASP A 36 -13.92 -6.26 -4.31
C ASP A 36 -13.12 -6.61 -3.02
N GLY A 37 -13.54 -6.06 -1.87
CA GLY A 37 -12.89 -6.32 -0.58
C GLY A 37 -11.51 -5.69 -0.42
N LEU A 38 -11.12 -4.77 -1.32
CA LEU A 38 -9.90 -4.01 -1.23
C LEU A 38 -9.94 -3.02 -0.06
N ARG A 39 -8.77 -2.76 0.49
CA ARG A 39 -8.54 -1.85 1.60
C ARG A 39 -7.36 -0.96 1.31
N ARG A 40 -7.47 0.30 1.69
CA ARG A 40 -6.42 1.30 1.59
C ARG A 40 -5.90 1.67 2.97
N TYR A 41 -4.60 1.50 3.19
CA TYR A 41 -3.90 1.96 4.38
C TYR A 41 -2.87 3.02 4.04
N VAL A 42 -3.09 4.25 4.50
CA VAL A 42 -2.12 5.34 4.37
C VAL A 42 -0.96 5.06 5.30
N ILE A 43 0.27 5.02 4.76
CA ILE A 43 1.47 4.87 5.56
C ILE A 43 1.71 6.17 6.32
N PRO A 44 1.75 6.16 7.66
CA PRO A 44 1.97 7.38 8.42
C PRO A 44 3.30 8.06 8.05
N ARG A 45 3.27 9.40 7.97
CA ARG A 45 4.45 10.29 7.77
C ARG A 45 5.13 10.22 6.40
N ILE A 46 4.62 9.43 5.45
CA ILE A 46 5.07 9.43 4.06
C ILE A 46 3.85 9.44 3.12
N PRO A 47 3.98 9.98 1.90
CA PRO A 47 2.85 10.15 0.97
C PRO A 47 2.43 8.84 0.28
N PHE A 48 2.61 7.68 0.89
CA PHE A 48 2.33 6.40 0.27
C PHE A 48 1.14 5.72 0.92
N SER A 49 0.35 5.00 0.14
CA SER A 49 -0.71 4.11 0.62
C SER A 49 -0.45 2.69 0.16
N ILE A 50 -0.76 1.72 1.00
CA ILE A 50 -0.80 0.30 0.64
C ILE A 50 -2.25 -0.03 0.29
N VAL A 51 -2.51 -0.50 -0.92
CA VAL A 51 -3.79 -1.12 -1.28
C VAL A 51 -3.62 -2.62 -1.22
N TYR A 52 -4.50 -3.27 -0.49
CA TYR A 52 -4.38 -4.69 -0.17
C TYR A 52 -5.76 -5.31 0.02
N ARG A 53 -5.82 -6.64 0.06
CA ARG A 53 -6.99 -7.40 0.54
C ARG A 53 -6.58 -8.38 1.62
N VAL A 54 -7.53 -8.72 2.48
CA VAL A 54 -7.37 -9.75 3.50
C VAL A 54 -8.02 -11.01 2.96
N THR A 55 -7.23 -12.07 2.77
CA THR A 55 -7.72 -13.40 2.42
C THR A 55 -7.87 -14.25 3.68
N GLU A 56 -8.24 -15.53 3.54
CA GLU A 56 -8.33 -16.44 4.69
C GLU A 56 -6.95 -16.69 5.33
N ASP A 57 -5.90 -16.77 4.52
CA ASP A 57 -4.56 -17.19 4.98
C ASP A 57 -3.55 -16.04 5.10
N HIS A 58 -3.74 -14.94 4.37
CA HIS A 58 -2.72 -13.89 4.27
C HIS A 58 -3.29 -12.52 3.89
N ILE A 59 -2.41 -11.52 3.94
CA ILE A 59 -2.66 -10.18 3.40
C ILE A 59 -1.96 -10.09 2.05
N GLU A 60 -2.74 -9.85 0.99
CA GLU A 60 -2.22 -9.65 -0.35
C GLU A 60 -2.09 -8.17 -0.64
N ILE A 61 -0.86 -7.69 -0.84
CA ILE A 61 -0.60 -6.30 -1.25
C ILE A 61 -0.76 -6.22 -2.77
N VAL A 62 -1.76 -5.48 -3.22
CA VAL A 62 -2.10 -5.34 -4.64
C VAL A 62 -1.23 -4.27 -5.31
N HIS A 63 -1.12 -3.09 -4.70
CA HIS A 63 -0.17 -2.07 -5.13
C HIS A 63 0.19 -1.10 -3.99
N ILE A 64 1.26 -0.33 -4.21
CA ILE A 64 1.62 0.81 -3.37
C ILE A 64 1.39 2.08 -4.19
N TRP A 65 0.50 2.93 -3.71
CA TRP A 65 0.14 4.18 -4.38
C TRP A 65 0.92 5.36 -3.79
N ASP A 66 1.62 6.10 -4.63
CA ASP A 66 2.13 7.45 -4.31
C ASP A 66 1.02 8.50 -4.43
N GLN A 67 0.62 9.06 -3.28
CA GLN A 67 -0.42 10.09 -3.18
C GLN A 67 0.03 11.46 -3.71
N ARG A 68 1.32 11.66 -4.01
CA ARG A 68 1.81 12.88 -4.67
C ARG A 68 1.73 12.80 -6.19
N SER A 69 1.59 11.61 -6.74
CA SER A 69 1.62 11.44 -8.18
C SER A 69 0.31 11.95 -8.79
N ASP A 70 0.46 12.95 -9.67
CA ASP A 70 -0.57 13.36 -10.61
C ASP A 70 -0.89 12.16 -11.54
N PRO A 71 -2.15 11.69 -11.61
CA PRO A 71 -2.54 10.59 -12.49
C PRO A 71 -2.09 10.81 -13.95
N ALA A 72 -2.05 12.07 -14.41
CA ALA A 72 -1.60 12.43 -15.75
C ALA A 72 -0.10 12.18 -15.99
N LYS A 73 0.72 12.12 -14.93
CA LYS A 73 2.18 11.90 -15.02
C LYS A 73 2.59 10.43 -14.82
N LEU A 74 1.66 9.58 -14.41
CA LEU A 74 1.90 8.15 -14.18
C LEU A 74 1.64 7.28 -15.42
N GLY A 75 1.16 7.84 -16.53
CA GLY A 75 0.89 7.09 -17.75
C GLY A 75 -0.26 6.08 -17.63
N LEU A 76 -1.10 6.18 -16.60
CA LEU A 76 -2.25 5.29 -16.36
C LEU A 76 -3.48 5.64 -17.22
N GLN A 77 -3.24 6.07 -18.46
CA GLN A 77 -4.29 6.30 -19.46
C GLN A 77 -4.31 5.17 -20.48
N GLU A 78 -4.41 3.91 -20.05
CA GLU A 78 -4.84 2.83 -20.94
C GLU A 78 -5.84 1.95 -20.18
N GLU A 79 -6.94 1.61 -20.85
CA GLU A 79 -8.15 0.89 -20.35
C GLU A 79 -9.15 1.66 -19.48
N ALA A 80 -9.68 2.77 -20.01
CA ALA A 80 -11.05 3.21 -19.69
C ALA A 80 -11.88 3.40 -20.98
N ALA A 81 -11.60 2.62 -22.03
CA ALA A 81 -12.25 2.73 -23.34
C ALA A 81 -12.72 1.38 -23.92
N ALA A 82 -12.90 0.35 -23.08
CA ALA A 82 -13.43 -0.95 -23.51
C ALA A 82 -14.59 -1.43 -22.63
N TYR A 83 -15.56 -0.54 -22.36
CA TYR A 83 -16.92 -0.95 -22.02
C TYR A 83 -17.90 0.16 -22.40
N THR A 84 -18.24 0.23 -23.67
CA THR A 84 -19.45 0.89 -24.18
C THR A 84 -20.07 -0.04 -25.21
#